data_AF-A0A3P6DLN8-F1
#
_entry.id   AF-A0A3P6DLN8-F1
#
_cell.length_a   1.000
_cell.length_b   1.000
_cell.length_c   1.000
_cell.angle_alpha   90.00
_cell.angle_beta   90.00
_cell.angle_gamma   90.00
#
_symmetry.space_group_name_H-M   'P 1'
#
loop_
_entity.id
_entity.type
_entity.pdbx_description
1 polymer ?
#
loop_
_entity_poly.entity_id
_entity_poly.type
_entity_poly.pdbx_seq_one_letter_code
_entity_poly.pdbx_strand_id
1 'polypeptide(L)'
;MGAGTSLYSATCFATGKYGNGNPYPINLSTVIGLSGWLPCAKTLAGKLEEEQIKNRAASLPILVCHGKGDDVVPYKFGEKSSEALISHGFKKTTFKAYNGLGHYTIPQEMDELCAWLTSNLGLQG
;
A
#
# COMPACT_ATOMS: atom_id res chain seq x y z
N MET A 1 3.25 -12.47 1.03
CA MET A 1 1.81 -12.60 1.41
C MET A 1 1.35 -11.49 2.37
N GLY A 2 2.04 -11.22 3.48
CA GLY A 2 1.63 -10.20 4.46
C GLY A 2 1.44 -8.79 3.88
N ALA A 3 2.31 -8.38 2.94
CA ALA A 3 2.16 -7.13 2.20
C ALA A 3 0.82 -7.03 1.45
N GLY A 4 0.30 -8.14 0.92
CA GLY A 4 -1.02 -8.14 0.27
C GLY A 4 -2.16 -7.90 1.25
N THR A 5 -2.12 -8.51 2.43
CA THR A 5 -3.09 -8.25 3.50
C THR A 5 -3.05 -6.80 3.96
N SER A 6 -1.84 -6.23 4.08
CA SER A 6 -1.62 -4.83 4.44
C SER A 6 -2.25 -3.88 3.42
N LEU A 7 -1.96 -4.06 2.13
CA LEU A 7 -2.54 -3.23 1.05
C LEU A 7 -4.06 -3.42 0.92
N TYR A 8 -4.58 -4.64 1.10
CA TYR A 8 -6.02 -4.88 1.14
C TYR A 8 -6.68 -4.10 2.29
N SER A 9 -6.03 -4.05 3.45
CA SER A 9 -6.52 -3.29 4.62
C SER A 9 -6.63 -1.79 4.33
N ALA A 10 -5.71 -1.21 3.54
CA ALA A 10 -5.84 0.18 3.06
C ALA A 10 -7.14 0.39 2.29
N THR A 11 -7.50 -0.56 1.43
CA THR A 11 -8.72 -0.47 0.63
C THR A 11 -9.98 -0.61 1.48
N CYS A 12 -9.97 -1.51 2.46
CA CYS A 12 -11.07 -1.66 3.40
C CYS A 12 -11.24 -0.44 4.31
N PHE A 13 -10.13 0.18 4.72
CA PHE A 13 -10.16 1.44 5.46
C PHE A 13 -10.79 2.56 4.64
N ALA A 14 -10.39 2.70 3.37
CA ALA A 14 -10.93 3.73 2.49
C ALA A 14 -12.44 3.55 2.27
N THR A 15 -12.90 2.34 1.96
CA THR A 15 -14.33 2.05 1.78
C THR A 15 -15.11 2.03 3.09
N GLY A 16 -14.43 1.84 4.23
CA GLY A 16 -15.04 1.63 5.55
C GLY A 16 -15.66 0.25 5.73
N LYS A 17 -15.40 -0.69 4.81
CA LYS A 17 -16.00 -2.03 4.84
C LYS A 17 -15.02 -3.10 4.33
N TYR A 18 -15.15 -4.30 4.88
CA TYR A 18 -14.54 -5.50 4.30
C TYR A 18 -15.24 -5.91 3.01
N GLY A 19 -14.65 -6.86 2.28
CA GLY A 19 -15.23 -7.41 1.05
C GLY A 19 -16.59 -8.10 1.23
N ASN A 20 -16.89 -8.59 2.43
CA ASN A 20 -18.19 -9.19 2.78
C ASN A 20 -19.25 -8.17 3.21
N GLY A 21 -18.94 -6.87 3.17
CA GLY A 21 -19.85 -5.78 3.53
C GLY A 21 -19.85 -5.38 5.01
N ASN A 22 -19.20 -6.15 5.89
CA ASN A 22 -19.09 -5.79 7.30
C ASN A 22 -18.27 -4.50 7.48
N PRO A 23 -18.57 -3.66 8.48
CA PRO A 23 -17.81 -2.44 8.75
C PRO A 23 -16.33 -2.74 9.05
N TYR A 24 -15.43 -1.90 8.54
CA TYR A 24 -14.01 -1.92 8.89
C TYR A 24 -13.78 -0.94 10.06
N PRO A 25 -13.57 -1.42 11.29
CA PRO A 25 -13.67 -0.56 12.49
C PRO A 25 -12.37 0.20 12.81
N ILE A 26 -11.28 -0.09 12.10
CA ILE A 26 -9.95 0.42 12.42
C ILE A 26 -9.67 1.67 11.58
N ASN A 27 -9.18 2.73 12.23
CA ASN A 27 -8.64 3.89 11.55
C ASN A 27 -7.13 3.68 11.31
N LEU A 28 -6.71 3.74 10.04
CA LEU A 28 -5.31 3.51 9.66
C LEU A 28 -4.61 4.86 9.44
N SER A 29 -3.44 5.03 10.05
CA SER A 29 -2.61 6.22 9.84
C SER A 29 -1.63 6.07 8.69
N THR A 30 -1.21 4.84 8.38
CA THR A 30 -0.27 4.53 7.29
C THR A 30 -0.32 3.04 6.94
N VAL A 31 0.09 2.68 5.71
CA VAL A 31 0.15 1.29 5.23
C VAL A 31 1.45 1.04 4.47
N ILE A 32 2.06 -0.13 4.69
CA ILE A 32 3.32 -0.53 4.05
C ILE A 32 3.16 -1.91 3.40
N GLY A 33 3.67 -2.06 2.18
CA GLY A 33 3.80 -3.34 1.49
C GLY A 33 5.20 -3.54 0.92
N LEU A 34 5.96 -4.49 1.46
CA LEU A 34 7.28 -4.88 0.95
C LEU A 34 7.15 -6.17 0.13
N SER A 35 7.67 -6.19 -1.08
CA SER A 35 7.74 -7.37 -1.98
C SER A 35 6.39 -8.10 -2.10
N GLY A 36 5.35 -7.34 -2.45
CA GLY A 36 3.96 -7.79 -2.39
C GLY A 36 3.12 -7.43 -3.61
N TRP A 37 1.80 -7.58 -3.45
CA TRP A 37 0.83 -7.19 -4.47
C TRP A 37 -0.48 -6.77 -3.80
N LEU A 38 -1.28 -5.95 -4.48
CA LEU A 38 -2.62 -5.54 -4.06
C LEU A 38 -3.64 -6.63 -4.45
N PRO A 39 -4.29 -7.31 -3.49
CA PRO A 39 -5.40 -8.20 -3.80
C PRO A 39 -6.61 -7.42 -4.27
N CYS A 40 -7.46 -8.06 -5.07
CA CYS A 40 -8.79 -7.55 -5.41
C CYS A 40 -8.81 -6.14 -6.06
N ALA A 41 -7.71 -5.70 -6.69
CA ALA A 41 -7.59 -4.38 -7.32
C ALA A 41 -8.75 -4.05 -8.28
N LYS A 42 -9.23 -5.04 -9.06
CA LYS A 42 -10.37 -4.89 -9.97
C LYS A 42 -11.69 -4.53 -9.28
N THR A 43 -11.82 -4.84 -7.99
CA THR A 43 -13.04 -4.59 -7.22
C THR A 43 -13.10 -3.17 -6.63
N LEU A 44 -12.04 -2.36 -6.80
CA LEU A 44 -12.01 -0.97 -6.35
C LEU A 44 -12.78 -0.04 -7.29
N ALA A 45 -12.88 -0.40 -8.57
CA ALA A 45 -13.66 0.34 -9.54
C ALA A 45 -15.13 0.45 -9.09
N GLY A 46 -15.67 1.68 -9.08
CA GLY A 46 -17.04 1.97 -8.68
C GLY A 46 -17.34 1.91 -7.17
N LYS A 47 -16.36 1.58 -6.30
CA LYS A 47 -16.54 1.61 -4.84
C LYS A 47 -16.18 2.94 -4.18
N LEU A 48 -15.52 3.83 -4.92
CA LEU A 48 -14.97 5.08 -4.41
C LEU A 48 -15.73 6.29 -4.95
N GLU A 49 -17.06 6.20 -4.98
CA GLU A 49 -17.92 7.26 -5.50
C GLU A 49 -18.20 8.33 -4.44
N GLU A 50 -18.33 7.91 -3.18
CA GLU A 50 -18.63 8.80 -2.05
C GLU A 50 -17.44 9.67 -1.67
N GLU A 51 -17.68 10.96 -1.44
CA GLU A 51 -16.64 11.94 -1.13
C GLU A 51 -15.84 11.58 0.13
N GLN A 52 -16.51 11.02 1.15
CA GLN A 52 -15.84 10.57 2.38
C GLN A 52 -14.87 9.40 2.11
N ILE A 53 -15.19 8.51 1.17
CA ILE A 53 -14.31 7.41 0.76
C ILE A 53 -13.10 7.97 0.01
N LYS A 54 -13.33 8.89 -0.94
CA LYS A 54 -12.27 9.57 -1.70
C LYS A 54 -11.30 10.31 -0.78
N ASN A 55 -11.82 11.03 0.22
CA ASN A 55 -11.01 11.76 1.20
C ASN A 55 -10.15 10.82 2.06
N ARG A 56 -10.70 9.68 2.50
CA ARG A 56 -9.92 8.66 3.23
C ARG A 56 -8.82 8.05 2.36
N ALA A 57 -9.14 7.66 1.12
CA ALA A 57 -8.15 7.12 0.19
C ALA A 57 -7.03 8.14 -0.10
N ALA A 58 -7.38 9.38 -0.42
CA ALA A 58 -6.42 10.42 -0.79
C ALA A 58 -5.53 10.89 0.38
N SER A 59 -5.98 10.73 1.62
CA SER A 59 -5.25 11.18 2.81
C SER A 59 -4.31 10.12 3.40
N LEU A 60 -4.56 8.84 3.14
CA LEU A 60 -3.78 7.71 3.68
C LEU A 60 -2.41 7.59 2.98
N PRO A 61 -1.29 7.77 3.70
CA PRO A 61 0.04 7.45 3.18
C PRO A 61 0.20 5.94 2.98
N ILE A 62 0.71 5.54 1.81
CA ILE A 62 1.01 4.15 1.50
C ILE A 62 2.43 4.06 0.94
N LEU A 63 3.24 3.16 1.48
CA LEU A 63 4.55 2.81 0.91
C LEU A 63 4.50 1.41 0.30
N VAL A 64 4.93 1.31 -0.96
CA VAL A 64 5.13 0.03 -1.63
C VAL A 64 6.61 -0.07 -2.03
N CYS A 65 7.31 -1.06 -1.53
CA CYS A 65 8.70 -1.35 -1.89
C CYS A 65 8.77 -2.67 -2.65
N HIS A 66 9.59 -2.75 -3.69
CA HIS A 66 9.78 -3.99 -4.44
C HIS A 66 11.16 -4.10 -5.06
N GLY A 67 11.75 -5.30 -4.98
CA GLY A 67 12.99 -5.63 -5.66
C GLY A 67 12.77 -5.99 -7.14
N LYS A 68 13.61 -5.48 -8.04
CA LYS A 68 13.55 -5.83 -9.47
C LYS A 68 14.03 -7.25 -9.76
N GLY A 69 14.77 -7.86 -8.84
CA GLY A 69 15.24 -9.24 -8.91
C GLY A 69 14.35 -10.24 -8.17
N ASP A 70 13.17 -9.82 -7.70
CA ASP A 70 12.24 -10.70 -6.98
C ASP A 70 11.71 -11.82 -7.90
N ASP A 71 12.06 -13.05 -7.56
CA ASP A 71 11.77 -14.29 -8.26
C ASP A 71 10.55 -15.03 -7.70
N VAL A 72 10.01 -14.59 -6.56
CA VAL A 72 8.83 -15.20 -5.90
C VAL A 72 7.57 -14.38 -6.20
N VAL A 73 7.65 -13.06 -6.06
CA VAL A 73 6.59 -12.11 -6.43
C VAL A 73 7.18 -11.17 -7.48
N PRO A 74 6.92 -11.41 -8.77
CA PRO A 74 7.50 -10.60 -9.84
C PRO A 74 7.30 -9.10 -9.61
N TYR A 75 8.37 -8.32 -9.77
CA TYR A 75 8.40 -6.86 -9.60
C TYR A 75 7.20 -6.13 -10.22
N LYS A 76 6.75 -6.60 -11.39
CA LYS A 76 5.59 -6.04 -12.11
C LYS A 76 4.30 -6.06 -11.28
N PHE A 77 4.16 -6.96 -10.31
CA PHE A 77 3.03 -6.95 -9.39
C PHE A 77 3.11 -5.80 -8.39
N GLY A 78 4.29 -5.44 -7.88
CA GLY A 78 4.47 -4.24 -7.08
C GLY A 78 4.11 -2.97 -7.86
N GLU A 79 4.64 -2.85 -9.09
CA GLU A 79 4.37 -1.72 -9.99
C GLU A 79 2.87 -1.56 -10.27
N LYS A 80 2.22 -2.63 -10.74
CA LYS A 80 0.77 -2.64 -11.00
C LYS A 80 -0.07 -2.36 -9.76
N SER A 81 0.39 -2.78 -8.58
CA SER A 81 -0.33 -2.53 -7.33
C SER A 81 -0.29 -1.05 -6.97
N SER A 82 0.88 -0.41 -7.11
CA SER A 82 1.01 1.04 -6.91
C SER A 82 0.18 1.83 -7.92
N GLU A 83 0.23 1.46 -9.21
CA GLU A 83 -0.58 2.08 -10.26
C GLU A 83 -2.08 1.93 -9.99
N ALA A 84 -2.51 0.75 -9.53
CA ALA A 84 -3.90 0.51 -9.16
C ALA A 84 -4.33 1.38 -7.97
N LEU A 85 -3.49 1.51 -6.93
CA LEU A 85 -3.77 2.39 -5.80
C LEU A 85 -3.92 3.85 -6.27
N ILE A 86 -2.96 4.36 -7.04
CA ILE A 86 -2.95 5.74 -7.51
C ILE A 86 -4.16 6.04 -8.40
N SER A 87 -4.45 5.14 -9.36
CA SER A 87 -5.60 5.30 -10.28
C SER A 87 -6.96 5.28 -9.55
N HIS A 88 -7.03 4.65 -8.38
CA HIS A 88 -8.21 4.64 -7.51
C HIS A 88 -8.13 5.71 -6.39
N GLY A 89 -7.31 6.74 -6.55
CA GLY A 89 -7.36 7.92 -5.68
C GLY A 89 -6.57 7.83 -4.38
N PHE A 90 -5.75 6.78 -4.18
CA PHE A 90 -4.76 6.73 -3.09
C PHE A 90 -3.55 7.60 -3.44
N LYS A 91 -3.75 8.92 -3.47
CA LYS A 91 -2.82 9.92 -4.01
C LYS A 91 -1.47 9.99 -3.27
N LYS A 92 -1.42 9.56 -2.00
CA LYS A 92 -0.20 9.51 -1.19
C LYS A 92 0.51 8.15 -1.22
N THR A 93 0.36 7.40 -2.31
CA THR A 93 1.11 6.18 -2.54
C THR A 93 2.51 6.50 -3.05
N THR A 94 3.54 5.98 -2.38
CA THR A 94 4.95 6.04 -2.81
C THR A 94 5.39 4.65 -3.22
N PHE A 95 6.00 4.52 -4.39
CA PHE A 95 6.61 3.28 -4.85
C PHE A 95 8.13 3.39 -4.89
N LYS A 96 8.83 2.44 -4.28
CA LYS A 96 10.28 2.35 -4.27
C LYS A 96 10.75 1.04 -4.88
N ALA A 97 11.62 1.16 -5.88
CA ALA A 97 12.16 0.03 -6.61
C ALA A 97 13.65 -0.14 -6.29
N TYR A 98 14.05 -1.35 -5.93
CA TYR A 98 15.45 -1.67 -5.59
C TYR A 98 16.06 -2.57 -6.67
N ASN A 99 17.13 -2.11 -7.32
CA ASN A 99 17.86 -2.91 -8.31
C ASN A 99 18.60 -4.06 -7.61
N GLY A 100 18.49 -5.29 -8.13
CA GLY A 100 19.19 -6.46 -7.59
C GLY A 100 18.62 -7.05 -6.29
N LEU A 101 17.62 -6.41 -5.68
CA LEU A 101 16.89 -6.98 -4.54
C LEU A 101 15.97 -8.13 -5.01
N GLY A 102 16.08 -9.29 -4.36
CA GLY A 102 15.22 -10.46 -4.55
C GLY A 102 14.04 -10.49 -3.57
N HIS A 103 13.51 -11.68 -3.27
CA HIS A 103 12.41 -11.84 -2.31
C HIS A 103 12.87 -11.85 -0.84
N TYR A 104 13.55 -10.79 -0.44
CA TYR A 104 14.03 -10.56 0.92
C TYR A 104 14.13 -9.05 1.16
N THR A 105 14.69 -8.65 2.30
CA THR A 105 14.84 -7.25 2.68
C THR A 105 16.33 -6.90 2.84
N ILE A 106 16.68 -5.64 2.63
CA ILE A 106 18.05 -5.13 2.76
C ILE A 106 18.11 -3.92 3.70
N PRO A 107 19.27 -3.63 4.33
CA PRO A 107 19.41 -2.48 5.22
C PRO A 107 18.96 -1.17 4.59
N GLN A 108 19.35 -0.91 3.33
CA GLN A 108 18.93 0.30 2.61
C GLN A 108 17.39 0.45 2.53
N GLU A 109 16.66 -0.63 2.22
CA GLU A 109 15.20 -0.61 2.17
C GLU A 109 14.61 -0.30 3.55
N MET A 110 15.19 -0.87 4.61
CA MET A 110 14.73 -0.69 5.98
C MET A 110 15.04 0.71 6.52
N ASP A 111 16.21 1.27 6.23
CA ASP A 111 16.57 2.63 6.62
C ASP A 111 15.62 3.65 5.96
N GLU A 112 15.35 3.44 4.67
CA GLU A 112 14.41 4.26 3.92
C GLU A 112 12.96 4.12 4.41
N LEU A 113 12.55 2.91 4.81
CA LEU A 113 11.26 2.65 5.45
C LEU A 113 11.15 3.38 6.79
N CYS A 114 12.18 3.28 7.65
CA CYS A 114 12.24 3.95 8.94
C CYS A 114 12.16 5.47 8.79
N ALA A 115 12.91 6.05 7.85
CA ALA A 115 12.85 7.48 7.54
C ALA A 115 11.45 7.90 7.07
N TRP A 116 10.82 7.09 6.20
CA TRP A 116 9.46 7.35 5.71
C TRP A 116 8.42 7.29 6.82
N LEU A 117 8.51 6.30 7.72
CA LEU A 117 7.64 6.17 8.88
C LEU A 117 7.77 7.35 9.84
N THR A 118 9.01 7.73 10.16
CA THR A 118 9.32 8.86 11.06
C THR A 118 8.68 10.15 10.55
N SER A 119 8.80 10.41 9.24
CA SER A 119 8.20 11.58 8.59
C SER A 119 6.67 11.54 8.59
N ASN A 120 6.04 10.41 8.23
CA ASN A 120 4.58 10.33 8.12
C ASN A 120 3.84 10.26 9.47
N LEU A 121 4.51 9.77 10.51
CA LEU A 121 3.93 9.65 11.85
C LEU A 121 4.38 10.77 12.80
N GLY A 122 5.25 11.68 12.35
CA GLY A 122 5.77 12.77 13.20
C GLY A 122 6.54 12.25 14.42
N LEU A 123 7.21 11.11 14.29
CA LEU A 123 8.00 10.54 15.38
C LEU A 123 9.27 11.37 15.56
N GLN A 124 9.59 11.70 16.81
CA GLN A 124 10.89 12.28 17.15
C GLN A 124 11.90 11.13 17.24
N GLY A 125 12.97 11.21 16.44
CA GLY A 125 14.07 10.26 16.46
C GLY A 125 14.97 10.41 17.68
#